data_AF-A0A853DVM7-F1
#
_entry.id   AF-A0A853DVM7-F1
#
_cell.length_a   1.000
_cell.length_b   1.000
_cell.length_c   1.000
_cell.angle_alpha   90.00
_cell.angle_beta   90.00
_cell.angle_gamma   90.00
#
_symmetry.space_group_name_H-M   'P 1'
#
loop_
_entity.id
_entity.type
_entity.pdbx_description
1 polymer ?
#
loop_
_entity_poly.entity_id
_entity_poly.type
_entity_poly.pdbx_seq_one_letter_code
_entity_poly.pdbx_strand_id
1 'polypeptide(L)'
;MPDPEMTRRQSRALQRPSRRREIVRSLMTGVGVTLAIGFVVASAIYLTQPSTSIAGASSSEPSEAPAAVAPKPAAPVSKPAAGEPFAVAEPVPLPTREDGSPLRVLVLGDSVAGNMYQALRDFRTADLVPRSISYGGCGLFDAEKARAGNGWTMDSKKSCWGWRDKLGAIEDDARPDVIVVHNKWDVEDQFYQGAWISPCQPTWTARYRAQLGLLVDTTAQFENPPLILMSKIAPAPGPPPSPPNA
;
A
#
# COMPACT_ATOMS: atom_id res chain seq x y z
N MET A 1 -1.93 29.72 -39.27
CA MET A 1 -0.47 29.76 -38.98
C MET A 1 -0.29 30.56 -37.70
N PRO A 2 0.31 30.00 -36.65
CA PRO A 2 0.47 30.72 -35.39
C PRO A 2 1.52 31.84 -35.51
N ASP A 3 1.23 32.93 -34.83
CA ASP A 3 1.97 34.19 -34.85
C ASP A 3 3.41 34.03 -34.30
N PRO A 4 4.47 34.39 -35.06
CA PRO A 4 5.86 34.26 -34.65
C PRO A 4 6.25 35.18 -33.46
N GLU A 5 5.44 36.16 -33.07
CA GLU A 5 5.73 37.00 -31.90
C GLU A 5 5.41 36.32 -30.55
N MET A 6 4.49 35.35 -30.51
CA MET A 6 4.06 34.74 -29.25
C MET A 6 5.15 33.81 -28.65
N THR A 7 5.95 33.17 -29.51
CA THR A 7 7.04 32.27 -29.12
C THR A 7 8.24 33.01 -28.51
N ARG A 8 8.39 34.31 -28.80
CA ARG A 8 9.50 35.14 -28.28
C ARG A 8 9.26 35.64 -26.85
N ARG A 9 8.00 35.71 -26.40
CA ARG A 9 7.66 36.13 -25.03
C ARG A 9 7.78 35.00 -24.01
N GLN A 10 7.50 33.75 -24.40
CA GLN A 10 7.63 32.60 -23.48
C GLN A 10 9.08 32.20 -23.18
N SER A 11 10.03 32.51 -24.07
CA SER A 11 11.46 32.19 -23.89
C SER A 11 12.21 33.12 -22.94
N ARG A 12 11.65 34.27 -22.53
CA ARG A 12 12.28 35.20 -21.57
C ARG A 12 11.94 34.95 -20.10
N ALA A 13 11.00 34.05 -19.79
CA ALA A 13 10.63 33.76 -18.40
C ALA A 13 11.55 32.74 -17.69
N LEU A 14 12.45 32.06 -18.42
CA LEU A 14 13.28 30.95 -17.90
C LEU A 14 14.74 31.31 -17.60
N GLN A 15 15.13 32.58 -17.68
CA GLN A 15 16.49 33.03 -17.32
C GLN A 15 16.46 34.00 -16.14
N ARG A 16 16.13 33.50 -14.94
CA ARG A 16 16.57 34.16 -13.70
C ARG A 16 17.83 33.45 -13.19
N PRO A 17 19.00 34.10 -13.18
CA PRO A 17 20.20 33.53 -12.59
C PRO A 17 20.02 33.45 -11.06
N SER A 18 20.18 32.25 -10.52
CA SER A 18 20.29 32.01 -9.08
C SER A 18 21.56 32.69 -8.55
N ARG A 19 21.40 33.93 -8.06
CA ARG A 19 22.46 34.62 -7.32
C ARG A 19 22.75 33.84 -6.03
N ARG A 20 23.94 33.24 -6.00
CA ARG A 20 24.78 32.99 -4.82
C ARG A 20 24.41 33.88 -3.63
N ARG A 21 24.03 33.26 -2.51
CA ARG A 21 24.32 33.78 -1.17
C ARG A 21 25.21 32.78 -0.45
N GLU A 22 26.49 33.04 -0.62
CA GLU A 22 27.58 32.60 0.24
C GLU A 22 27.55 33.43 1.54
N ILE A 23 27.98 32.80 2.64
CA ILE A 23 28.50 33.40 3.88
C ILE A 23 27.46 33.94 4.87
N VAL A 24 27.21 33.17 5.95
CA VAL A 24 27.64 33.55 7.32
C VAL A 24 28.01 32.27 8.09
N ARG A 25 29.32 32.05 8.24
CA ARG A 25 29.89 31.30 9.37
C ARG A 25 29.73 32.20 10.60
N SER A 26 29.16 31.68 11.69
CA SER A 26 29.40 32.25 13.02
C SER A 26 29.78 31.12 13.97
N LEU A 27 31.07 31.11 14.33
CA LEU A 27 31.61 30.44 15.48
C LEU A 27 31.10 31.12 16.75
N MET A 28 30.58 30.34 17.70
CA MET A 28 30.84 30.44 19.14
C MET A 28 30.72 29.00 19.66
N THR A 29 31.80 28.25 19.90
CA THR A 29 32.83 28.39 20.95
C THR A 29 32.21 28.70 22.32
N GLY A 30 32.13 27.69 23.19
CA GLY A 30 32.09 27.92 24.63
C GLY A 30 31.41 26.84 25.47
N VAL A 31 32.23 26.04 26.16
CA VAL A 31 32.02 25.48 27.52
C VAL A 31 30.89 24.42 27.62
N GLY A 32 31.13 23.13 27.82
CA GLY A 32 32.08 22.50 28.74
C GLY A 32 31.36 22.10 30.03
N VAL A 33 30.74 20.92 30.09
CA VAL A 33 30.53 20.19 31.36
C VAL A 33 30.70 18.69 31.14
N THR A 34 31.78 18.21 31.72
CA THR A 34 32.16 16.81 31.92
C THR A 34 31.42 16.26 33.14
N LEU A 35 30.74 15.12 33.00
CA LEU A 35 30.32 14.24 34.11
C LEU A 35 30.32 12.81 33.54
N ALA A 36 31.45 12.10 33.60
CA ALA A 36 31.93 11.30 34.73
C ALA A 36 30.97 10.16 35.12
N ILE A 37 31.26 8.98 34.55
CA ILE A 37 31.45 7.67 35.20
C ILE A 37 30.50 7.34 36.37
N GLY A 38 29.65 6.33 36.14
CA GLY A 38 29.01 5.51 37.19
C GLY A 38 28.51 4.19 36.56
N PHE A 39 29.34 3.18 36.35
CA PHE A 39 29.64 2.04 37.24
C PHE A 39 28.54 0.97 37.36
N VAL A 40 29.01 -0.29 37.23
CA VAL A 40 28.47 -1.55 37.80
C VAL A 40 27.41 -2.33 37.01
N VAL A 41 27.92 -3.28 36.20
CA VAL A 41 27.69 -4.74 36.28
C VAL A 41 26.49 -5.23 37.11
N ALA A 42 25.52 -5.87 36.46
CA ALA A 42 24.79 -7.01 37.03
C ALA A 42 24.22 -7.84 35.86
N SER A 43 24.94 -8.87 35.44
CA SER A 43 24.67 -10.26 35.85
C SER A 43 23.66 -10.93 34.93
N ALA A 44 24.22 -11.82 34.11
CA ALA A 44 23.51 -12.88 33.44
C ALA A 44 22.56 -13.59 34.41
N ILE A 45 21.27 -13.56 34.09
CA ILE A 45 20.36 -14.63 34.49
C ILE A 45 19.91 -15.27 33.18
N TYR A 46 20.68 -16.24 32.74
CA TYR A 46 20.19 -17.33 31.90
C TYR A 46 19.08 -18.02 32.68
N LEU A 47 17.83 -17.61 32.47
CA LEU A 47 16.69 -18.47 32.77
C LEU A 47 16.68 -19.57 31.71
N THR A 48 17.37 -20.66 32.01
CA THR A 48 17.12 -21.97 31.41
C THR A 48 15.66 -22.32 31.65
N GLN A 49 14.82 -22.14 30.65
CA GLN A 49 13.46 -22.69 30.68
C GLN A 49 13.56 -24.22 30.51
N PRO A 50 12.91 -25.00 31.38
CA PRO A 50 12.81 -26.44 31.20
C PRO A 50 11.96 -26.73 29.97
N SER A 51 12.55 -27.38 28.96
CA SER A 51 11.82 -28.01 27.86
C SER A 51 11.02 -29.18 28.40
N THR A 52 9.80 -28.93 28.87
CA THR A 52 8.80 -29.98 29.06
C THR A 52 8.32 -30.44 27.68
N SER A 53 8.96 -31.49 27.14
CA SER A 53 8.39 -32.30 26.08
C SER A 53 7.15 -33.01 26.61
N ILE A 54 5.99 -32.39 26.44
CA ILE A 54 4.71 -33.08 26.58
C ILE A 54 4.50 -33.81 25.25
N ALA A 55 4.80 -35.11 25.23
CA ALA A 55 4.37 -36.03 24.19
C ALA A 55 2.85 -36.22 24.31
N GLY A 56 2.08 -35.23 23.87
CA GLY A 56 0.64 -35.33 23.66
C GLY A 56 0.41 -36.03 22.33
N ALA A 57 0.04 -37.31 22.38
CA ALA A 57 -0.53 -38.01 21.24
C ALA A 57 -1.88 -37.35 20.92
N SER A 58 -1.86 -36.33 20.07
CA SER A 58 -3.06 -35.71 19.52
C SER A 58 -3.61 -36.67 18.47
N SER A 59 -4.67 -37.39 18.83
CA SER A 59 -5.46 -38.19 17.92
C SER A 59 -6.11 -37.23 16.92
N SER A 60 -5.61 -37.22 15.70
CA SER A 60 -6.18 -36.45 14.59
C SER A 60 -7.51 -37.09 14.20
N GLU A 61 -8.63 -36.53 14.65
CA GLU A 61 -9.90 -36.76 13.98
C GLU A 61 -9.77 -36.27 12.52
N PRO A 62 -10.22 -37.06 11.52
CA PRO A 62 -10.27 -36.60 10.15
C PRO A 62 -11.21 -35.40 10.08
N SER A 63 -10.65 -34.20 9.97
CA SER A 63 -11.40 -32.99 9.64
C SER A 63 -12.02 -33.21 8.27
N GLU A 64 -13.31 -33.55 8.24
CA GLU A 64 -14.12 -33.66 7.04
C GLU A 64 -14.00 -32.34 6.28
N ALA A 65 -13.30 -32.38 5.14
CA ALA A 65 -13.06 -31.21 4.33
C ALA A 65 -14.41 -30.65 3.87
N PRO A 66 -14.72 -29.35 4.10
CA PRO A 66 -15.96 -28.77 3.62
C PRO A 66 -16.05 -28.99 2.11
N ALA A 67 -17.18 -29.56 1.67
CA ALA A 67 -17.44 -29.82 0.27
C ALA A 67 -17.16 -28.54 -0.54
N ALA A 68 -16.25 -28.64 -1.50
CA ALA A 68 -15.87 -27.54 -2.36
C ALA A 68 -17.11 -27.01 -3.08
N VAL A 69 -17.60 -25.84 -2.67
CA VAL A 69 -18.68 -25.15 -3.36
C VAL A 69 -18.16 -24.82 -4.76
N ALA A 70 -18.78 -25.43 -5.78
CA ALA A 70 -18.43 -25.19 -7.16
C ALA A 70 -18.52 -23.67 -7.45
N PRO A 71 -17.48 -23.05 -8.03
CA PRO A 71 -17.49 -21.62 -8.31
C PRO A 71 -18.65 -21.32 -9.27
N LYS A 72 -19.50 -20.36 -8.88
CA LYS A 72 -20.56 -19.83 -9.75
C LYS A 72 -19.91 -19.33 -11.05
N PRO A 73 -20.40 -19.75 -12.23
CA PRO A 73 -19.85 -19.28 -13.51
C PRO A 73 -19.84 -17.75 -13.53
N ALA A 74 -18.67 -17.16 -13.76
CA ALA A 74 -18.56 -15.73 -13.96
C ALA A 74 -19.35 -15.36 -15.22
N ALA A 75 -20.31 -14.45 -15.11
CA ALA A 75 -21.01 -13.92 -16.27
C ALA A 75 -19.99 -13.28 -17.23
N PRO A 76 -20.16 -13.41 -18.56
CA PRO A 76 -19.27 -12.77 -19.52
C PRO A 76 -19.30 -11.26 -19.31
N VAL A 77 -18.17 -10.69 -18.91
CA VAL A 77 -18.02 -9.24 -18.76
C VAL A 77 -17.74 -8.67 -20.15
N SER A 78 -18.75 -8.10 -20.79
CA SER A 78 -18.57 -7.34 -22.02
C SER A 78 -17.60 -6.20 -21.77
N LYS A 79 -16.54 -6.10 -22.58
CA LYS A 79 -15.64 -4.94 -22.56
C LYS A 79 -16.47 -3.70 -22.94
N PRO A 80 -16.51 -2.63 -22.13
CA PRO A 80 -17.20 -1.40 -22.51
C PRO A 80 -16.61 -0.84 -23.80
N ALA A 81 -17.43 -0.12 -24.56
CA ALA A 81 -16.94 0.66 -25.67
C ALA A 81 -15.95 1.72 -25.17
N ALA A 82 -15.01 2.13 -26.03
CA ALA A 82 -14.05 3.17 -25.67
C ALA A 82 -14.81 4.47 -25.32
N GLY A 83 -14.61 4.97 -24.10
CA GLY A 83 -15.29 6.16 -23.59
C GLY A 83 -16.59 5.90 -22.83
N GLU A 84 -17.10 4.67 -22.79
CA GLU A 84 -18.21 4.32 -21.90
C GLU A 84 -17.69 3.96 -20.50
N PRO A 85 -18.29 4.52 -19.43
CA PRO A 85 -17.93 4.15 -18.07
C PRO A 85 -18.25 2.67 -17.83
N PHE A 86 -17.37 1.98 -17.10
CA PHE A 86 -17.66 0.64 -16.61
C PHE A 86 -18.83 0.70 -15.63
N ALA A 87 -19.92 -0.02 -15.92
CA ALA A 87 -21.04 -0.13 -15.00
C ALA A 87 -20.60 -0.90 -13.74
N VAL A 88 -20.75 -0.28 -12.57
CA VAL A 88 -20.54 -0.91 -11.27
C VAL A 88 -21.90 -1.38 -10.76
N ALA A 89 -22.01 -2.66 -10.37
CA ALA A 89 -23.28 -3.26 -9.95
C ALA A 89 -23.91 -2.54 -8.75
N GLU A 90 -23.08 -2.07 -7.83
CA GLU A 90 -23.49 -1.32 -6.64
C GLU A 90 -22.59 -0.08 -6.50
N PRO A 91 -23.02 1.09 -7.04
CA PRO A 91 -22.22 2.31 -6.94
C PRO A 91 -22.23 2.82 -5.49
N VAL A 92 -21.03 3.06 -4.95
CA VAL A 92 -20.86 3.77 -3.67
C VAL A 92 -20.84 5.28 -3.97
N PRO A 93 -21.68 6.10 -3.30
CA PRO A 93 -21.63 7.54 -3.49
C PRO A 93 -20.26 8.08 -3.07
N LEU A 94 -19.64 8.86 -3.95
CA LEU A 94 -18.38 9.53 -3.64
C LEU A 94 -18.65 10.77 -2.78
N PRO A 95 -17.75 11.12 -1.85
CA PRO A 95 -17.89 12.34 -1.08
C PRO A 95 -17.84 13.55 -2.01
N THR A 96 -18.75 14.50 -1.78
CA THR A 96 -18.74 15.80 -2.45
C THR A 96 -18.09 16.83 -1.54
N ARG A 97 -17.26 17.71 -2.11
CA ARG A 97 -16.65 18.80 -1.36
C ARG A 97 -17.59 20.00 -1.32
N GLU A 98 -17.83 20.56 -0.15
CA GLU A 98 -18.76 21.69 0.06
C GLU A 98 -18.30 22.96 -0.68
N ASP A 99 -16.99 23.13 -0.84
CA ASP A 99 -16.36 24.24 -1.55
C ASP A 99 -16.42 24.09 -3.09
N GLY A 100 -17.00 23.00 -3.60
CA GLY A 100 -17.10 22.70 -5.03
C GLY A 100 -15.76 22.39 -5.71
N SER A 101 -14.68 22.23 -4.94
CA SER A 101 -13.38 21.89 -5.52
C SER A 101 -13.30 20.42 -5.95
N PRO A 102 -12.39 20.07 -6.87
CA PRO A 102 -12.25 18.70 -7.39
C PRO A 102 -12.02 17.64 -6.30
N LEU A 103 -12.57 16.46 -6.51
CA LEU A 103 -12.35 15.27 -5.68
C LEU A 103 -10.89 14.87 -5.67
N ARG A 104 -10.28 14.77 -4.48
CA ARG A 104 -8.89 14.36 -4.28
C ARG A 104 -8.84 12.85 -4.07
N VAL A 105 -8.27 12.13 -5.02
CA VAL A 105 -8.18 10.67 -4.98
C VAL A 105 -6.72 10.24 -4.81
N LEU A 106 -6.42 9.55 -3.72
CA LEU A 106 -5.11 8.93 -3.51
C LEU A 106 -5.18 7.46 -3.92
N VAL A 107 -4.29 7.03 -4.81
CA VAL A 107 -4.08 5.61 -5.12
C VAL A 107 -2.90 5.08 -4.32
N LEU A 108 -3.12 4.02 -3.55
CA LEU A 108 -2.18 3.44 -2.61
C LEU A 108 -1.92 1.96 -2.95
N GLY A 109 -0.65 1.56 -2.98
CA GLY A 109 -0.28 0.15 -3.08
C GLY A 109 0.92 -0.13 -3.98
N ASP A 110 0.86 -1.23 -4.73
CA ASP A 110 2.03 -1.73 -5.47
C ASP A 110 2.16 -1.18 -6.91
N SER A 111 2.93 -1.86 -7.77
CA SER A 111 3.08 -1.50 -9.19
C SER A 111 1.74 -1.48 -9.94
N VAL A 112 0.79 -2.34 -9.58
CA VAL A 112 -0.54 -2.37 -10.21
C VAL A 112 -1.35 -1.16 -9.76
N ALA A 113 -1.25 -0.75 -8.49
CA ALA A 113 -1.80 0.53 -8.03
C ALA A 113 -1.19 1.72 -8.79
N GLY A 114 0.11 1.67 -9.08
CA GLY A 114 0.78 2.67 -9.92
C GLY A 114 0.19 2.76 -11.34
N ASN A 115 -0.16 1.63 -11.95
CA ASN A 115 -0.85 1.60 -13.24
C ASN A 115 -2.27 2.14 -13.14
N MET A 116 -3.00 1.83 -12.06
CA MET A 116 -4.33 2.39 -11.80
C MET A 116 -4.28 3.91 -11.67
N TYR A 117 -3.28 4.46 -10.97
CA TYR A 117 -3.06 5.90 -10.89
C TYR A 117 -2.81 6.51 -12.28
N GLN A 118 -1.97 5.90 -13.12
CA GLN A 118 -1.71 6.40 -14.47
C GLN A 118 -2.99 6.41 -15.30
N ALA A 119 -3.77 5.33 -15.26
CA ALA A 119 -5.06 5.27 -15.94
C ALA A 119 -6.03 6.36 -15.43
N LEU A 120 -6.15 6.52 -14.10
CA LEU A 120 -6.99 7.54 -13.52
C LEU A 120 -6.54 8.94 -13.93
N ARG A 121 -5.23 9.20 -13.93
CA ARG A 121 -4.68 10.47 -14.41
C ARG A 121 -5.01 10.71 -15.89
N ASP A 122 -4.83 9.72 -16.74
CA ASP A 122 -4.94 9.92 -18.19
C ASP A 122 -6.41 9.99 -18.67
N PHE A 123 -7.35 9.37 -17.94
CA PHE A 123 -8.77 9.26 -18.31
C PHE A 123 -9.75 9.97 -17.37
N ARG A 124 -9.28 10.75 -16.39
CA ARG A 124 -10.18 11.52 -15.50
C ARG A 124 -10.87 12.69 -16.20
N THR A 125 -11.97 13.10 -15.59
CA THR A 125 -12.61 14.41 -15.76
C THR A 125 -11.92 15.49 -14.89
N ALA A 126 -12.21 16.78 -15.15
CA ALA A 126 -11.55 17.90 -14.49
C ALA A 126 -11.92 18.07 -13.00
N ASP A 127 -12.98 17.41 -12.57
CA ASP A 127 -13.49 17.33 -11.20
C ASP A 127 -12.73 16.32 -10.33
N LEU A 128 -11.62 15.75 -10.80
CA LEU A 128 -10.81 14.78 -10.07
C LEU A 128 -9.32 15.13 -10.11
N VAL A 129 -8.68 15.12 -8.95
CA VAL A 129 -7.23 15.31 -8.75
C VAL A 129 -6.62 14.03 -8.18
N PRO A 130 -6.00 13.19 -9.02
CA PRO A 130 -5.41 11.94 -8.55
C PRO A 130 -3.99 12.18 -8.02
N ARG A 131 -3.63 11.43 -7.00
CA ARG A 131 -2.27 11.33 -6.44
C ARG A 131 -1.92 9.86 -6.25
N SER A 132 -0.63 9.57 -6.10
CA SER A 132 -0.17 8.21 -5.88
C SER A 132 0.86 8.13 -4.75
N ILE A 133 0.63 7.14 -3.89
CA ILE A 133 1.64 6.59 -2.98
C ILE A 133 1.78 5.11 -3.35
N SER A 134 2.16 4.84 -4.60
CA SER A 134 2.43 3.49 -5.09
C SER A 134 3.92 3.20 -5.15
N TYR A 135 4.34 1.97 -4.84
CA TYR A 135 5.72 1.52 -5.04
C TYR A 135 5.76 0.09 -5.57
N GLY A 136 6.54 -0.15 -6.63
CA GLY A 136 6.62 -1.46 -7.27
C GLY A 136 7.03 -2.57 -6.30
N GLY A 137 6.24 -3.63 -6.21
CA GLY A 137 6.51 -4.73 -5.28
C GLY A 137 6.02 -4.52 -3.84
N CYS A 138 5.42 -3.37 -3.54
CA CYS A 138 5.07 -3.01 -2.18
C CYS A 138 3.57 -2.88 -1.99
N GLY A 139 2.99 -3.85 -1.27
CA GLY A 139 1.62 -3.73 -0.80
C GLY A 139 1.51 -2.94 0.51
N LEU A 140 0.46 -3.22 1.30
CA LEU A 140 0.34 -2.69 2.66
C LEU A 140 1.19 -3.49 3.65
N PHE A 141 1.55 -4.73 3.31
CA PHE A 141 2.31 -5.58 4.21
C PHE A 141 3.75 -5.13 4.45
N ASP A 142 4.20 -5.53 5.63
CA ASP A 142 5.55 -5.38 6.13
C ASP A 142 6.42 -6.63 6.00
N ALA A 143 6.12 -7.50 5.05
CA ALA A 143 6.86 -8.74 4.93
C ALA A 143 8.33 -8.48 4.59
N GLU A 144 9.19 -9.41 5.02
CA GLU A 144 10.60 -9.36 4.66
C GLU A 144 10.80 -9.74 3.18
N LYS A 145 9.98 -10.71 2.74
CA LYS A 145 9.90 -11.20 1.36
C LYS A 145 8.46 -11.52 1.00
N ALA A 146 8.15 -11.47 -0.28
CA ALA A 146 6.92 -12.03 -0.83
C ALA A 146 7.26 -13.09 -1.87
N ARG A 147 6.44 -14.14 -1.98
CA ARG A 147 6.59 -15.21 -2.96
C ARG A 147 5.29 -15.41 -3.73
N ALA A 148 5.37 -15.17 -5.03
CA ALA A 148 4.25 -15.37 -5.94
C ALA A 148 3.91 -16.86 -6.09
N GLY A 149 2.68 -17.16 -6.52
CA GLY A 149 2.24 -18.54 -6.77
C GLY A 149 3.09 -19.38 -7.75
N ASN A 150 3.93 -18.74 -8.58
CA ASN A 150 4.89 -19.42 -9.45
C ASN A 150 6.27 -19.67 -8.81
N GLY A 151 6.42 -19.38 -7.50
CA GLY A 151 7.67 -19.54 -6.74
C GLY A 151 8.63 -18.36 -6.83
N TRP A 152 8.38 -17.36 -7.67
CA TRP A 152 9.22 -16.16 -7.74
C TRP A 152 9.18 -15.40 -6.41
N THR A 153 10.35 -15.07 -5.87
CA THR A 153 10.49 -14.41 -4.57
C THR A 153 11.10 -13.02 -4.74
N MET A 154 10.60 -12.05 -4.00
CA MET A 154 11.15 -10.71 -3.90
C MET A 154 11.41 -10.29 -2.47
N ASP A 155 12.43 -9.45 -2.26
CA ASP A 155 12.68 -8.80 -0.97
C ASP A 155 11.81 -7.53 -0.84
N SER A 156 11.06 -7.40 0.25
CA SER A 156 10.08 -6.31 0.47
C SER A 156 10.43 -5.39 1.66
N LYS A 157 11.41 -5.75 2.49
CA LYS A 157 11.62 -5.16 3.83
C LYS A 157 11.90 -3.65 3.90
N LYS A 158 12.61 -3.05 2.95
CA LYS A 158 13.10 -1.65 3.09
C LYS A 158 12.32 -0.60 2.31
N SER A 159 11.63 -0.97 1.24
CA SER A 159 10.96 -0.01 0.35
C SER A 159 9.46 0.11 0.57
N CYS A 160 8.83 -0.87 1.25
CA CYS A 160 7.39 -1.03 1.22
C CYS A 160 6.59 -0.31 2.32
N TRP A 161 7.27 0.28 3.30
CA TRP A 161 6.64 0.96 4.43
C TRP A 161 6.48 2.46 4.30
N GLY A 162 7.06 3.05 3.25
CA GLY A 162 7.05 4.51 3.09
C GLY A 162 5.64 5.09 2.95
N TRP A 163 4.61 4.27 2.76
CA TRP A 163 3.25 4.75 2.60
C TRP A 163 2.70 5.41 3.86
N ARG A 164 2.94 4.85 5.06
CA ARG A 164 2.41 5.41 6.31
C ARG A 164 2.99 6.79 6.57
N ASP A 165 4.31 6.89 6.45
CA ASP A 165 5.02 8.14 6.70
C ASP A 165 4.65 9.18 5.62
N LYS A 166 4.51 8.77 4.36
CA LYS A 166 4.03 9.66 3.28
C LYS A 166 2.58 10.11 3.50
N LEU A 167 1.71 9.23 3.99
CA LEU A 167 0.31 9.53 4.26
C LEU A 167 0.16 10.50 5.45
N GLY A 168 0.93 10.29 6.52
CA GLY A 168 0.99 11.18 7.67
C GLY A 168 1.65 12.53 7.37
N ALA A 169 2.51 12.60 6.35
CA ALA A 169 3.14 13.84 5.89
C ALA A 169 2.30 14.62 4.88
N ILE A 170 1.08 14.18 4.55
CA ILE A 170 0.19 14.93 3.66
C ILE A 170 -0.35 16.17 4.38
N GLU A 171 -0.06 17.34 3.82
CA GLU A 171 -0.59 18.64 4.26
C GLU A 171 -2.13 18.67 4.17
N ASP A 172 -2.79 19.49 4.99
CA ASP A 172 -4.25 19.48 5.15
C ASP A 172 -5.02 19.75 3.84
N ASP A 173 -4.53 20.70 3.04
CA ASP A 173 -5.08 21.06 1.72
C ASP A 173 -4.87 19.97 0.66
N ALA A 174 -3.97 19.03 0.95
CA ALA A 174 -3.55 17.93 0.09
C ALA A 174 -4.14 16.57 0.49
N ARG A 175 -4.86 16.48 1.62
CA ARG A 175 -5.47 15.23 2.12
C ARG A 175 -6.42 14.61 1.09
N PRO A 176 -6.47 13.29 0.93
CA PRO A 176 -7.43 12.66 0.02
C PRO A 176 -8.85 12.71 0.59
N ASP A 177 -9.85 12.77 -0.29
CA ASP A 177 -11.25 12.51 0.06
C ASP A 177 -11.59 11.03 -0.17
N VAL A 178 -10.85 10.38 -1.09
CA VAL A 178 -10.96 8.95 -1.39
C VAL A 178 -9.57 8.33 -1.45
N ILE A 179 -9.38 7.17 -0.82
CA ILE A 179 -8.19 6.34 -0.98
C ILE A 179 -8.57 5.06 -1.72
N VAL A 180 -8.00 4.83 -2.89
CA VAL A 180 -8.13 3.57 -3.63
C VAL A 180 -6.93 2.69 -3.33
N VAL A 181 -7.17 1.53 -2.74
CA VAL A 181 -6.12 0.59 -2.34
C VAL A 181 -6.06 -0.58 -3.32
N HIS A 182 -4.87 -0.89 -3.83
CA HIS A 182 -4.62 -2.10 -4.62
C HIS A 182 -3.27 -2.75 -4.28
N ASN A 183 -3.31 -3.98 -3.79
CA ASN A 183 -2.10 -4.73 -3.47
C ASN A 183 -2.21 -6.16 -3.97
N LYS A 184 -1.58 -6.43 -5.11
CA LYS A 184 -1.36 -7.79 -5.58
C LYS A 184 -0.40 -8.53 -4.66
N TRP A 185 0.68 -7.87 -4.23
CA TRP A 185 1.70 -8.54 -3.41
C TRP A 185 1.22 -8.92 -2.02
N ASP A 186 0.16 -8.29 -1.51
CA ASP A 186 -0.36 -8.64 -0.19
C ASP A 186 -0.99 -10.03 -0.19
N VAL A 187 -1.65 -10.42 -1.28
CA VAL A 187 -2.36 -11.71 -1.40
C VAL A 187 -1.45 -12.89 -1.78
N GLU A 188 -0.14 -12.67 -1.83
CA GLU A 188 0.86 -13.71 -2.08
C GLU A 188 1.41 -14.26 -0.74
N ASP A 189 2.22 -15.33 -0.80
CA ASP A 189 2.91 -15.83 0.40
C ASP A 189 3.88 -14.78 0.93
N GLN A 190 3.90 -14.57 2.25
CA GLN A 190 4.76 -13.60 2.92
C GLN A 190 5.79 -14.30 3.82
N PHE A 191 7.05 -13.90 3.76
CA PHE A 191 8.06 -14.34 4.72
C PHE A 191 8.06 -13.44 5.94
N TYR A 192 7.80 -14.03 7.10
CA TYR A 192 7.63 -13.33 8.37
C TYR A 192 8.10 -14.16 9.55
N GLN A 193 8.90 -13.53 10.42
CA GLN A 193 9.46 -14.17 11.61
C GLN A 193 10.12 -15.54 11.31
N GLY A 194 10.83 -15.63 10.18
CA GLY A 194 11.53 -16.84 9.78
C GLY A 194 10.67 -17.90 9.09
N ALA A 195 9.39 -17.66 8.85
CA ALA A 195 8.48 -18.61 8.21
C ALA A 195 7.71 -18.00 7.03
N TRP A 196 7.35 -18.84 6.05
CA TRP A 196 6.40 -18.48 5.01
C TRP A 196 4.98 -18.64 5.55
N ILE A 197 4.17 -17.59 5.40
CA ILE A 197 2.74 -17.60 5.72
C ILE A 197 1.92 -17.30 4.47
N SER A 198 0.76 -17.95 4.34
CA SER A 198 -0.11 -17.83 3.16
C SER A 198 -1.46 -17.20 3.53
N PRO A 199 -2.21 -16.64 2.55
CA PRO A 199 -3.50 -15.97 2.81
C PRO A 199 -4.54 -16.78 3.58
N CYS A 200 -4.52 -18.11 3.44
CA CYS A 200 -5.46 -19.00 4.13
C CYS A 200 -5.11 -19.23 5.61
N GLN A 201 -3.96 -18.77 6.08
CA GLN A 201 -3.53 -18.98 7.46
C GLN A 201 -4.04 -17.87 8.40
N PRO A 202 -4.42 -18.20 9.65
CA PRO A 202 -4.87 -17.21 10.62
C PRO A 202 -3.84 -16.10 10.87
N THR A 203 -2.55 -16.44 10.92
CA THR A 203 -1.46 -15.48 11.14
C THR A 203 -1.38 -14.43 10.04
N TRP A 204 -1.54 -14.83 8.77
CA TRP A 204 -1.59 -13.89 7.66
C TRP A 204 -2.82 -12.98 7.78
N THR A 205 -4.00 -13.56 8.07
CA THR A 205 -5.26 -12.81 8.18
C THR A 205 -5.20 -11.76 9.30
N ALA A 206 -4.69 -12.14 10.47
CA ALA A 206 -4.53 -11.23 11.61
C ALA A 206 -3.61 -10.06 11.25
N ARG A 207 -2.49 -10.33 10.56
CA ARG A 207 -1.57 -9.27 10.13
C ARG A 207 -2.17 -8.38 9.05
N TYR A 208 -2.88 -8.94 8.07
CA TYR A 208 -3.54 -8.14 7.03
C TYR A 208 -4.55 -7.17 7.65
N ARG A 209 -5.36 -7.65 8.61
CA ARG A 209 -6.29 -6.82 9.37
C ARG A 209 -5.57 -5.75 10.18
N ALA A 210 -4.44 -6.07 10.81
CA ALA A 210 -3.65 -5.08 11.54
C ALA A 210 -3.13 -3.97 10.61
N GLN A 211 -2.66 -4.30 9.41
CA GLN A 211 -2.20 -3.30 8.43
C GLN A 211 -3.35 -2.43 7.89
N LEU A 212 -4.51 -3.03 7.64
CA LEU A 212 -5.73 -2.27 7.29
C LEU A 212 -6.18 -1.36 8.45
N GLY A 213 -6.10 -1.85 9.68
CA GLY A 213 -6.35 -1.06 10.89
C GLY A 213 -5.43 0.15 10.98
N LEU A 214 -4.12 -0.04 10.73
CA LEU A 214 -3.16 1.06 10.70
C LEU A 214 -3.47 2.09 9.61
N LEU A 215 -3.94 1.67 8.43
CA LEU A 215 -4.38 2.60 7.39
C LEU A 215 -5.59 3.42 7.88
N VAL A 216 -6.60 2.76 8.44
CA VAL A 216 -7.80 3.41 9.00
C VAL A 216 -7.38 4.40 10.08
N ASP A 217 -6.61 3.97 11.08
CA ASP A 217 -6.17 4.77 12.22
C ASP A 217 -5.35 5.99 11.77
N THR A 218 -4.47 5.83 10.78
CA THR A 218 -3.67 6.93 10.22
C THR A 218 -4.57 8.00 9.60
N THR A 219 -5.62 7.58 8.90
CA THR A 219 -6.53 8.50 8.19
C THR A 219 -7.66 9.05 9.05
N ALA A 220 -7.99 8.38 10.16
CA ALA A 220 -8.98 8.84 11.13
C ALA A 220 -8.54 10.13 11.85
N GLN A 221 -7.23 10.46 11.81
CA GLN A 221 -6.68 11.70 12.33
C GLN A 221 -6.92 12.90 11.41
N PHE A 222 -7.39 12.67 10.18
CA PHE A 222 -7.75 13.76 9.29
C PHE A 222 -9.06 14.39 9.74
N GLU A 223 -9.18 15.71 9.58
CA GLU A 223 -10.41 16.43 9.90
C GLU A 223 -11.63 15.85 9.17
N ASN A 224 -11.41 15.40 7.92
CA ASN A 224 -12.38 14.67 7.11
C ASN A 224 -11.76 13.34 6.69
N PRO A 225 -12.03 12.23 7.40
CA PRO A 225 -11.52 10.91 7.04
C PRO A 225 -11.97 10.49 5.63
N PRO A 226 -11.07 9.95 4.78
CA PRO A 226 -11.38 9.60 3.42
C PRO A 226 -12.24 8.32 3.34
N LEU A 227 -13.00 8.21 2.25
CA LEU A 227 -13.60 6.94 1.84
C LEU A 227 -12.49 5.99 1.35
N ILE A 228 -12.31 4.85 2.02
CA ILE A 228 -11.32 3.83 1.61
C ILE A 228 -12.00 2.80 0.71
N LEU A 229 -11.56 2.72 -0.54
CA LEU A 229 -12.03 1.77 -1.55
C LEU A 229 -10.98 0.69 -1.77
N MET A 230 -11.33 -0.54 -1.42
CA MET A 230 -10.49 -1.71 -1.71
C MET A 230 -10.78 -2.20 -3.12
N SER A 231 -9.79 -2.16 -4.01
CA SER A 231 -9.92 -2.80 -5.31
C SER A 231 -9.81 -4.32 -5.12
N LYS A 232 -10.92 -5.02 -5.35
CA LYS A 232 -10.96 -6.47 -5.27
C LYS A 232 -10.42 -7.04 -6.57
N ILE A 233 -9.32 -7.78 -6.51
CA ILE A 233 -9.04 -8.78 -7.53
C ILE A 233 -10.03 -9.90 -7.28
N ALA A 234 -11.09 -9.99 -8.08
CA ALA A 234 -11.86 -11.23 -8.12
C ALA A 234 -10.88 -12.34 -8.55
N PRO A 235 -10.85 -13.50 -7.87
CA PRO A 235 -10.09 -14.62 -8.39
C PRO A 235 -10.55 -14.84 -9.82
N ALA A 236 -9.60 -14.90 -10.76
CA ALA A 236 -9.92 -15.36 -12.10
C ALA A 236 -10.64 -16.71 -11.95
N PRO A 237 -11.70 -16.98 -12.73
CA PRO A 237 -12.27 -18.32 -12.75
C PRO A 237 -11.12 -19.30 -12.96
N GLY A 238 -10.95 -20.24 -12.03
CA GLY A 238 -9.89 -21.24 -12.13
C GLY A 238 -9.99 -21.96 -13.48
N PRO A 239 -8.88 -22.51 -14.01
CA PRO A 239 -8.98 -23.37 -15.18
C PRO A 239 -10.04 -24.45 -14.89
N PRO A 240 -10.87 -24.82 -15.88
CA PRO A 240 -11.79 -25.93 -15.70
C PRO A 240 -10.99 -27.15 -15.21
N PRO A 241 -11.54 -27.98 -14.31
CA PRO A 241 -10.85 -29.18 -13.86
C PRO A 241 -10.42 -30.00 -15.08
N SER A 242 -9.16 -30.45 -15.09
CA SER A 242 -8.68 -31.36 -16.12
C SER A 242 -9.64 -32.56 -16.17
N PRO A 243 -10.06 -33.02 -17.37
CA PRO A 243 -10.85 -34.23 -17.46
C PRO A 243 -10.07 -35.37 -16.79
N PRO A 244 -10.76 -36.31 -16.09
CA PRO A 244 -10.09 -37.49 -15.56
C PRO A 244 -9.36 -38.19 -16.71
N ASN A 245 -8.11 -38.59 -16.49
CA ASN A 245 -7.33 -39.33 -17.48
C ASN A 245 -8.15 -40.55 -17.95
N ALA A 246 -8.49 -40.59 -19.23
CA ALA A 246 -9.18 -41.70 -19.89
C ALA A 246 -8.20 -42.83 -20.23
#